data_AF-A0A7G8XD84-F1
#
_entry.id   AF-A0A7G8XD84-F1
#
_cell.length_a   1.000
_cell.length_b   1.000
_cell.length_c   1.000
_cell.angle_alpha   90.00
_cell.angle_beta   90.00
_cell.angle_gamma   90.00
#
_symmetry.space_group_name_H-M   'P 1'
#
loop_
_entity.id
_entity.type
_entity.pdbx_description
1 polymer ?
#
loop_
_entity_poly.entity_id
_entity_poly.type
_entity_poly.pdbx_seq_one_letter_code
_entity_poly.pdbx_strand_id
1 'polypeptide(L)'
;MKRVIDLICEKEKITHFTPHYFRHTFVTIQLSNNIPISTVAALVGDTPETIYKTYAHSFEKDEIQASNLMDEIVSLDSFEKDKE
;
A
#
# COMPACT_ATOMS: atom_id res chain seq x y z
N MET A 1 16.55 9.91 -20.86
CA MET A 1 16.09 9.51 -19.51
C MET A 1 17.07 8.56 -18.84
N LYS A 2 17.47 7.45 -19.48
CA LYS A 2 18.47 6.50 -18.94
C LYS A 2 19.73 7.18 -18.38
N ARG A 3 20.38 8.06 -19.16
CA ARG A 3 21.58 8.80 -18.73
C ARG A 3 21.39 9.65 -17.46
N VAL A 4 20.21 10.22 -17.26
CA VAL A 4 19.94 11.02 -16.04
C VAL A 4 19.78 10.10 -14.83
N ILE A 5 19.13 8.96 -15.01
CA ILE A 5 18.98 7.94 -13.96
C ILE A 5 20.35 7.36 -13.61
N ASP A 6 21.18 7.02 -14.59
CA ASP A 6 22.52 6.48 -14.35
C ASP A 6 23.38 7.47 -13.53
N LEU A 7 23.34 8.76 -13.86
CA LEU A 7 24.04 9.82 -13.10
C LEU A 7 23.53 9.94 -11.66
N ILE A 8 22.22 9.84 -11.45
CA ILE A 8 21.63 9.85 -10.10
C ILE A 8 22.08 8.60 -9.33
N CYS A 9 22.08 7.43 -9.97
CA CYS A 9 22.52 6.18 -9.35
C CYS A 9 23.99 6.25 -8.93
N GLU A 10 24.88 6.78 -9.78
CA GLU A 10 26.29 6.98 -9.45
C GLU A 10 26.46 7.95 -8.28
N LYS A 11 25.74 9.08 -8.30
CA LYS A 11 25.81 10.11 -7.25
C LYS A 11 25.31 9.59 -5.90
N GLU A 12 24.17 8.91 -5.89
CA GLU A 12 23.50 8.43 -4.67
C GLU A 12 23.95 7.01 -4.26
N LYS A 13 24.95 6.44 -4.96
CA LYS A 13 25.49 5.10 -4.72
C LYS A 13 24.43 3.99 -4.79
N ILE A 14 23.47 4.12 -5.69
CA ILE A 14 22.43 3.12 -5.96
C ILE A 14 22.93 2.15 -7.02
N THR A 15 22.86 0.85 -6.75
CA THR A 15 23.40 -0.20 -7.64
C THR A 15 22.64 -0.32 -8.96
N HIS A 16 21.31 -0.25 -8.93
CA HIS A 16 20.48 -0.30 -10.12
C HIS A 16 19.12 0.36 -9.85
N PHE A 17 18.65 1.16 -10.81
CA PHE A 17 17.32 1.76 -10.75
C PHE A 17 16.75 1.89 -12.16
N THR A 18 15.44 1.70 -12.30
CA THR A 18 14.71 1.93 -13.55
C THR A 18 13.48 2.79 -13.30
N PRO A 19 12.94 3.49 -14.31
CA PRO A 19 11.70 4.24 -14.15
C PRO A 19 10.52 3.40 -13.64
N HIS A 20 10.53 2.08 -13.85
CA HIS A 20 9.48 1.19 -13.39
C HIS A 20 9.37 1.14 -11.86
N TYR A 21 10.47 1.38 -11.13
CA TYR A 21 10.43 1.47 -9.67
C TYR A 21 9.57 2.64 -9.19
N PHE A 22 9.51 3.76 -9.93
CA PHE A 22 8.59 4.86 -9.57
C PHE A 22 7.13 4.44 -9.68
N ARG A 23 6.78 3.57 -10.64
CA ARG A 23 5.42 2.99 -10.74
C ARG A 23 5.11 2.17 -9.49
N HIS A 24 6.04 1.33 -9.05
CA HIS A 24 5.87 0.57 -7.80
C HIS A 24 5.70 1.48 -6.59
N THR A 25 6.57 2.48 -6.43
CA THR A 25 6.48 3.46 -5.33
C THR A 25 5.14 4.19 -5.35
N PHE A 26 4.67 4.62 -6.52
CA PHE A 26 3.37 5.29 -6.66
C PHE A 26 2.21 4.38 -6.21
N VAL A 27 2.17 3.13 -6.67
CA VAL A 27 1.10 2.19 -6.29
C VAL A 27 1.11 1.91 -4.78
N THR A 28 2.28 1.59 -4.20
CA THR A 28 2.39 1.29 -2.76
C THR A 28 1.93 2.47 -1.91
N ILE A 29 2.34 3.71 -2.24
CA ILE A 29 1.90 4.90 -1.49
C ILE A 29 0.38 5.07 -1.55
N GLN A 30 -0.25 4.87 -2.71
CA GLN A 30 -1.70 5.01 -2.83
C GLN A 30 -2.44 3.94 -2.01
N LEU A 31 -1.98 2.69 -2.06
CA LEU A 31 -2.58 1.61 -1.29
C LEU A 31 -2.43 1.82 0.23
N SER A 32 -1.25 2.26 0.69
CA SER A 32 -1.04 2.61 2.11
C SER A 32 -1.88 3.79 2.60
N ASN A 33 -2.41 4.61 1.69
CA ASN A 33 -3.37 5.67 2.00
C ASN A 33 -4.83 5.21 1.85
N ASN A 34 -5.08 3.89 1.82
CA ASN A 34 -6.39 3.28 1.68
C ASN A 34 -7.15 3.70 0.40
N ILE A 35 -6.43 4.07 -0.67
CA ILE A 35 -7.07 4.34 -1.96
C ILE A 35 -7.56 3.01 -2.57
N PRO A 36 -8.81 2.93 -3.04
CA PRO A 36 -9.36 1.69 -3.58
C PRO A 36 -8.51 1.11 -4.72
N ILE A 37 -8.29 -0.21 -4.70
CA ILE A 37 -7.50 -0.93 -5.72
C ILE A 37 -7.99 -0.63 -7.14
N SER A 38 -9.31 -0.57 -7.35
CA SER A 38 -9.91 -0.24 -8.64
C SER A 38 -9.52 1.15 -9.14
N THR A 39 -9.42 2.12 -8.22
CA THR A 39 -9.00 3.50 -8.53
C THR A 39 -7.51 3.53 -8.87
N VAL A 40 -6.67 2.86 -8.08
CA VAL A 40 -5.23 2.80 -8.35
C VAL A 40 -4.95 2.13 -9.69
N ALA A 41 -5.63 1.01 -9.98
CA ALA A 41 -5.54 0.31 -11.25
C ALA A 41 -5.87 1.23 -12.45
N ALA A 42 -6.96 2.00 -12.36
CA ALA A 42 -7.33 2.97 -13.38
C ALA A 42 -6.27 4.08 -13.56
N LEU A 43 -5.69 4.60 -12.47
CA LEU A 43 -4.66 5.64 -12.51
C LEU A 43 -3.37 5.18 -13.19
N VAL A 44 -2.99 3.91 -12.99
CA VAL A 44 -1.75 3.35 -13.57
C VAL A 44 -1.99 2.62 -14.89
N GLY A 45 -3.23 2.55 -15.38
CA GLY A 45 -3.60 1.86 -16.61
C GLY A 45 -3.39 0.35 -16.53
N ASP A 46 -3.77 -0.26 -15.41
CA ASP A 46 -3.67 -1.70 -15.15
C ASP A 46 -5.03 -2.28 -14.73
N THR A 47 -5.07 -3.59 -14.48
CA THR A 47 -6.27 -4.24 -13.92
C THR A 47 -6.20 -4.35 -12.40
N PRO A 48 -7.34 -4.32 -11.69
CA PRO A 48 -7.38 -4.58 -10.25
C PRO A 48 -6.74 -5.91 -9.86
N GLU A 49 -6.88 -6.95 -10.70
CA GLU A 49 -6.30 -8.27 -10.48
C GLU A 49 -4.77 -8.24 -10.52
N THR A 50 -4.18 -7.51 -11.47
CA THR A 50 -2.71 -7.29 -11.52
C THR A 50 -2.23 -6.60 -10.25
N ILE A 51 -2.89 -5.52 -9.84
CA ILE A 51 -2.50 -4.75 -8.65
C ILE A 51 -2.61 -5.63 -7.40
N TYR A 52 -3.70 -6.37 -7.24
CA TYR A 52 -3.84 -7.28 -6.10
C TYR A 52 -2.71 -8.32 -6.08
N LYS A 53 -2.45 -8.99 -7.20
CA LYS A 53 -1.40 -10.00 -7.31
C LYS A 53 0.00 -9.46 -6.96
N THR A 54 0.31 -8.24 -7.37
CA THR A 54 1.64 -7.64 -7.17
C THR A 54 1.81 -7.03 -5.77
N TYR A 55 0.76 -6.44 -5.20
CA TYR A 55 0.86 -5.61 -3.99
C TYR A 55 0.10 -6.15 -2.78
N ALA A 56 -0.51 -7.35 -2.84
CA ALA A 56 -1.26 -7.94 -1.73
C ALA A 56 -0.51 -7.93 -0.38
N HIS A 57 0.81 -8.16 -0.41
CA HIS A 57 1.68 -8.14 0.78
C HIS A 57 1.72 -6.78 1.49
N SER A 58 1.37 -5.68 0.80
CA SER A 58 1.33 -4.35 1.42
C SER A 58 0.14 -4.17 2.39
N PHE A 59 -0.84 -5.08 2.36
CA PHE A 59 -2.04 -5.02 3.21
C PHE A 59 -1.92 -5.78 4.54
N GLU A 60 -0.85 -6.55 4.79
CA GLU A 60 -0.70 -7.34 6.03
C GLU A 60 -0.82 -6.47 7.29
N LYS A 61 -0.30 -5.24 7.23
CA LYS A 61 -0.41 -4.27 8.33
C LYS A 61 -1.86 -3.81 8.53
N ASP A 62 -2.61 -3.62 7.45
CA ASP A 62 -3.99 -3.16 7.49
C ASP A 62 -4.89 -4.27 8.07
N GLU A 63 -4.60 -5.54 7.80
CA GLU A 63 -5.28 -6.69 8.40
C GLU A 63 -5.12 -6.74 9.92
N ILE A 64 -3.89 -6.55 10.41
CA ILE A 64 -3.61 -6.50 11.86
C ILE A 64 -4.35 -5.31 12.50
N GLN A 65 -4.32 -4.15 11.85
CA GLN A 65 -5.03 -2.97 12.34
C GLN A 65 -6.55 -3.19 12.39
N ALA A 66 -7.12 -3.81 11.37
CA ALA A 66 -8.55 -4.15 11.33
C ALA A 66 -8.93 -5.12 12.45
N SER A 67 -8.10 -6.14 12.71
CA SER A 67 -8.31 -7.09 13.81
C SER A 67 -8.30 -6.38 15.16
N ASN A 68 -7.28 -5.54 15.42
CA ASN A 68 -7.17 -4.81 16.68
C ASN A 68 -8.33 -3.84 16.90
N LEU A 69 -8.78 -3.17 15.84
CA LEU A 69 -9.95 -2.28 15.89
C LEU A 69 -11.22 -3.05 16.24
N MET A 70 -11.39 -4.26 15.70
CA MET A 70 -12.53 -5.11 16.04
C MET A 70 -12.49 -5.54 17.51
N ASP A 71 -11.32 -5.92 18.03
CA ASP A 71 -11.15 -6.28 19.44
C ASP A 71 -11.53 -5.11 20.37
N GLU A 72 -11.13 -3.89 20.01
CA GLU A 72 -11.49 -2.68 20.76
C GLU A 72 -13.00 -2.46 20.77
N ILE A 73 -13.67 -2.54 19.61
CA ILE A 73 -15.12 -2.36 19.50
C ILE A 73 -15.86 -3.40 20.34
N VAL A 74 -15.48 -4.68 20.25
CA VAL A 74 -16.11 -5.76 21.05
C VAL A 74 -15.91 -5.53 22.55
N SER A 75 -14.72 -5.07 22.95
CA SER A 75 -14.44 -4.77 24.35
C SER A 75 -15.31 -3.64 24.89
N LEU A 76 -15.62 -2.62 24.07
CA LEU A 76 -16.48 -1.50 24.45
C LEU A 76 -17.94 -1.92 24.60
N ASP A 77 -18.46 -2.72 23.66
CA ASP A 77 -19.83 -3.26 23.71
C ASP A 77 -20.07 -4.13 24.97
N SER A 78 -19.01 -4.75 25.48
CA SER A 78 -19.05 -5.55 26.71
C SER A 78 -19.38 -4.70 27.94
N PHE A 79 -18.98 -3.42 27.97
CA PHE A 79 -19.22 -2.51 29.09
C PHE A 79 -20.58 -1.80 29.03
N GLU A 80 -21.19 -1.70 27.85
CA GLU A 80 -22.53 -1.11 27.70
C GLU A 80 -23.64 -2.09 28.11
N LYS A 81 -23.41 -3.40 27.96
CA LYS A 81 -24.36 -4.46 28.33
C LYS A 81 -24.60 -4.62 29.83
N ASP A 82 -23.67 -4.19 30.68
CA ASP A 82 -23.78 -4.29 32.14
C ASP A 82 -24.53 -3.11 32.79
N LYS A 83 -25.01 -2.14 31.98
CA LYS A 83 -25.73 -0.94 32.45
C LYS A 83 -27.24 -0.96 32.19
N GLU A 84 -27.78 -2.06 31.69
CA GLU A 84 -29.22 -2.29 31.47
C GLU A 84 -29.75 -3.37 32.43
#